data_AF-A0A0F8X0C9-F1
#
_entry.id   AF-A0A0F8X0C9-F1
#
_cell.length_a   1.000
_cell.length_b   1.000
_cell.length_c   1.000
_cell.angle_alpha   90.00
_cell.angle_beta   90.00
_cell.angle_gamma   90.00
#
_symmetry.space_group_name_H-M   'P 1'
#
loop_
_entity.id
_entity.type
_entity.pdbx_description
1 polymer ?
#
loop_
_entity_poly.entity_id
_entity_poly.type
_entity_poly.pdbx_seq_one_letter_code
_entity_poly.pdbx_strand_id
1 'polypeptide(L)'
;MDREYLVIVSKSMNSSEIRYLNKNEPSNTLTMLYPREKEIEYYIEHRNGLFYIITNKNAINFKLVTVSSTDPKVENWKELVPHNHKIHLYSVDIFKYHLAIYKRIDGLKNISIYNFSDESTHDISFDEDLY
;
A
#
# COMPACT_ATOMS: atom_id res chain seq x y z
N MET A 1 -4.24 -2.39 10.59
CA MET A 1 -5.48 -1.89 9.96
C MET A 1 -6.48 -1.45 11.03
N ASP A 2 -7.00 -0.23 10.95
CA ASP A 2 -8.05 0.27 11.87
C ASP A 2 -9.47 -0.21 11.52
N ARG A 3 -9.61 -0.87 10.37
CA ARG A 3 -10.85 -1.51 9.88
C ARG A 3 -11.99 -0.52 9.70
N GLU A 4 -11.74 0.75 9.39
CA GLU A 4 -12.81 1.74 9.16
C GLU A 4 -13.60 1.49 7.86
N TYR A 5 -12.97 0.87 6.87
CA TYR A 5 -13.56 0.62 5.55
C TYR A 5 -13.80 -0.86 5.29
N LEU A 6 -14.94 -1.18 4.69
CA LEU A 6 -15.16 -2.43 3.97
C LEU A 6 -14.51 -2.28 2.60
N VAL A 7 -13.72 -3.28 2.19
CA VAL A 7 -12.98 -3.27 0.92
C VAL A 7 -13.36 -4.51 0.13
N ILE A 8 -13.73 -4.31 -1.13
CA ILE A 8 -13.98 -5.37 -2.12
C ILE A 8 -12.93 -5.26 -3.20
N VAL A 9 -12.23 -6.37 -3.43
CA VAL A 9 -11.15 -6.46 -4.41
C VAL A 9 -11.55 -7.45 -5.50
N SER A 10 -11.47 -7.02 -6.75
CA SER A 10 -11.51 -7.88 -7.93
C SER A 10 -10.13 -7.91 -8.57
N LYS A 11 -9.55 -9.09 -8.74
CA LYS A 11 -8.15 -9.24 -9.16
C LYS A 11 -8.00 -10.29 -10.28
N SER A 12 -7.16 -10.00 -11.27
CA SER A 12 -6.55 -10.99 -12.19
C SER A 12 -5.05 -11.14 -11.89
N MET A 13 -4.35 -11.94 -12.69
CA MET A 13 -2.90 -12.12 -12.54
C MET A 13 -2.11 -10.81 -12.50
N ASN A 14 -2.55 -9.78 -13.25
CA ASN A 14 -1.81 -8.53 -13.47
C ASN A 14 -2.70 -7.28 -13.38
N SER A 15 -3.91 -7.35 -12.82
CA SER A 15 -4.76 -6.17 -12.71
C SER A 15 -5.67 -6.24 -11.50
N SER A 16 -5.95 -5.09 -10.89
CA SER A 16 -6.82 -4.97 -9.72
C SER A 16 -7.93 -3.93 -9.93
N GLU A 17 -9.09 -4.15 -9.32
CA GLU A 17 -10.13 -3.15 -9.09
C GLU A 17 -10.48 -3.18 -7.60
N ILE A 18 -10.47 -2.01 -6.95
CA ILE A 18 -10.86 -1.90 -5.54
C ILE A 18 -12.05 -0.95 -5.42
N ARG A 19 -13.05 -1.42 -4.68
CA ARG A 19 -14.16 -0.61 -4.19
C ARG A 19 -14.19 -0.62 -2.67
N TYR A 20 -14.59 0.49 -2.07
CA TYR A 20 -14.62 0.65 -0.63
C TYR A 20 -15.90 1.30 -0.15
N LEU A 21 -16.24 1.08 1.12
CA LEU A 21 -17.41 1.63 1.79
C LEU A 21 -17.05 1.94 3.25
N ASN A 22 -17.39 3.14 3.74
CA ASN A 22 -17.22 3.45 5.16
C ASN A 22 -18.19 2.60 5.98
N LYS A 23 -17.67 1.87 6.97
CA LYS A 23 -18.50 0.94 7.77
C LYS A 23 -19.54 1.65 8.64
N ASN A 24 -19.32 2.92 8.96
CA ASN A 24 -20.29 3.73 9.70
C ASN A 24 -21.45 4.19 8.81
N GLU A 25 -21.35 4.03 7.49
CA GLU A 25 -22.36 4.41 6.51
C GLU A 25 -22.73 3.22 5.60
N PRO A 26 -23.21 2.10 6.15
CA PRO A 26 -23.35 0.84 5.41
C PRO A 26 -24.44 0.88 4.32
N SER A 27 -25.34 1.87 4.35
CA SER A 27 -26.37 2.08 3.33
C SER A 27 -25.84 2.82 2.10
N ASN A 28 -24.62 3.35 2.15
CA ASN A 28 -24.00 4.01 1.00
C ASN A 28 -23.56 2.99 -0.06
N THR A 29 -23.40 3.47 -1.28
CA THR A 29 -22.90 2.65 -2.37
C THR A 29 -21.39 2.49 -2.27
N LEU A 30 -20.90 1.34 -2.75
CA LEU A 30 -19.47 1.09 -2.88
C LEU A 30 -18.84 2.12 -3.82
N THR A 31 -17.83 2.83 -3.33
CA THR A 31 -17.08 3.82 -4.10
C THR A 31 -15.87 3.16 -4.74
N MET A 32 -15.65 3.40 -6.03
CA MET A 32 -14.45 2.93 -6.73
C MET A 32 -13.26 3.79 -6.33
N LEU A 33 -12.16 3.16 -5.95
CA LEU A 33 -10.92 3.87 -5.64
C LEU A 33 -10.24 4.37 -6.91
N TYR A 34 -10.05 3.46 -7.87
CA TYR A 34 -9.40 3.73 -9.13
C TYR A 34 -9.95 2.79 -10.21
N PRO A 35 -10.22 3.26 -11.45
CA PRO A 35 -10.65 2.38 -12.52
C PRO A 35 -9.62 1.29 -12.82
N ARG A 36 -10.10 0.08 -13.15
CA ARG A 36 -9.21 -1.01 -13.55
C ARG A 36 -8.46 -0.66 -14.83
N GLU A 37 -7.14 -0.80 -14.80
CA GLU A 37 -6.27 -0.69 -15.96
C GLU A 37 -5.54 -2.02 -16.20
N LYS A 38 -5.32 -2.36 -17.47
CA LYS A 38 -4.56 -3.56 -17.83
C LYS A 38 -3.14 -3.43 -17.29
N GLU A 39 -2.59 -4.52 -16.74
CA GLU A 39 -1.23 -4.58 -16.18
C GLU A 39 -1.00 -3.69 -14.94
N ILE A 40 -2.06 -3.06 -14.40
CA ILE A 40 -1.99 -2.25 -13.18
C ILE A 40 -2.58 -2.99 -11.98
N GLU A 41 -1.71 -3.32 -11.03
CA GLU A 41 -2.06 -3.88 -9.74
C GLU A 41 -1.97 -2.81 -8.66
N TYR A 42 -2.90 -2.92 -7.69
CA TYR A 42 -2.84 -2.11 -6.50
C TYR A 42 -3.60 -2.75 -5.34
N TYR A 43 -3.18 -2.43 -4.13
CA TYR A 43 -3.71 -2.92 -2.85
C TYR A 43 -3.88 -1.74 -1.91
N ILE A 44 -4.86 -1.80 -1.02
CA ILE A 44 -5.08 -0.73 -0.03
C ILE A 44 -5.08 -1.23 1.39
N GLU A 45 -4.52 -0.38 2.25
CA GLU A 45 -4.69 -0.40 3.70
C GLU A 45 -5.20 0.97 4.16
N HIS A 46 -5.81 1.03 5.34
CA HIS A 46 -6.32 2.28 5.92
C HIS A 46 -5.80 2.50 7.33
N ARG A 47 -5.39 3.74 7.60
CA ARG A 47 -5.05 4.23 8.95
C ARG A 47 -5.24 5.74 9.03
N ASN A 48 -5.94 6.20 10.07
CA ASN A 48 -6.03 7.62 10.47
C ASN A 48 -6.44 8.55 9.32
N GLY A 49 -7.49 8.18 8.57
CA GLY A 49 -8.02 8.99 7.46
C GLY A 49 -7.16 8.97 6.19
N LEU A 50 -6.14 8.11 6.12
CA LEU A 50 -5.31 7.92 4.93
C LEU A 50 -5.47 6.50 4.39
N PHE A 51 -5.62 6.40 3.07
CA PHE A 51 -5.33 5.18 2.35
C PHE A 51 -3.84 5.08 2.05
N TYR A 52 -3.31 3.89 2.26
CA TYR A 52 -1.95 3.48 1.91
C TYR A 52 -2.08 2.52 0.74
N ILE A 53 -1.57 2.91 -0.42
CA ILE A 53 -1.81 2.21 -1.67
C ILE A 53 -0.46 1.70 -2.19
N ILE A 54 -0.30 0.38 -2.23
CA ILE A 54 0.81 -0.26 -2.96
C ILE A 54 0.35 -0.38 -4.41
N THR A 55 1.10 0.16 -5.36
CA THR A 55 0.71 0.11 -6.79
C THR A 55 1.91 0.02 -7.72
N ASN A 56 1.76 -0.67 -8.84
CA ASN A 56 2.74 -0.68 -9.93
C ASN A 56 2.48 0.39 -11.01
N LYS A 57 1.52 1.30 -10.80
CA LYS A 57 1.24 2.39 -11.75
C LYS A 57 2.47 3.27 -11.95
N ASN A 58 3.01 3.24 -13.17
CA ASN A 58 4.27 3.89 -13.55
C ASN A 58 5.46 3.48 -12.66
N ALA A 59 5.42 2.27 -12.10
CA ALA A 59 6.39 1.78 -11.12
C ALA A 59 6.44 0.25 -11.18
N ILE A 60 7.20 -0.35 -12.10
CA ILE A 60 7.19 -1.81 -12.31
C ILE A 60 7.49 -2.63 -11.04
N ASN A 61 8.35 -2.09 -10.16
CA ASN A 61 8.71 -2.69 -8.89
C ASN A 61 7.85 -2.21 -7.71
N PHE A 62 6.68 -1.66 -8.03
CA PHE A 62 5.74 -1.03 -7.13
C PHE A 62 6.31 0.19 -6.40
N LYS A 63 5.40 0.98 -5.85
CA LYS A 63 5.64 2.08 -4.93
C LYS A 63 4.54 2.09 -3.88
N LEU A 64 4.79 2.75 -2.75
CA LEU A 64 3.78 3.01 -1.73
C LEU A 64 3.39 4.48 -1.80
N VAL A 65 2.11 4.74 -2.00
CA VAL A 65 1.55 6.11 -1.93
C VAL A 65 0.57 6.23 -0.79
N THR A 66 0.37 7.46 -0.32
CA THR A 66 -0.67 7.83 0.63
C THR A 66 -1.61 8.86 0.02
N VAL A 67 -2.88 8.80 0.41
CA VAL A 67 -3.90 9.79 0.00
C VAL A 67 -5.00 9.86 1.05
N SER A 68 -5.66 11.02 1.17
CA SER A 68 -6.86 11.17 2.00
C SER A 68 -7.93 10.14 1.61
N SER A 69 -8.51 9.46 2.60
CA SER A 69 -9.62 8.52 2.36
C SER A 69 -10.92 9.22 1.93
N THR A 70 -11.03 10.54 2.15
CA THR A 70 -12.16 11.36 1.73
C THR A 70 -12.00 12.01 0.35
N ASP A 71 -10.76 12.05 -0.19
CA ASP A 71 -10.49 12.56 -1.54
C ASP A 71 -9.37 11.75 -2.24
N PRO A 72 -9.58 10.45 -2.50
CA PRO A 72 -8.52 9.54 -2.94
C PRO A 72 -8.21 9.59 -4.43
N LYS A 73 -8.43 10.73 -5.08
CA LYS A 73 -8.12 10.93 -6.50
C LYS A 73 -6.63 10.73 -6.77
N VAL A 74 -6.28 10.20 -7.93
CA VAL A 74 -4.89 9.85 -8.29
C VAL A 74 -3.96 11.04 -8.27
N GLU A 75 -4.47 12.22 -8.63
CA GLU A 75 -3.72 13.48 -8.63
C GLU A 75 -3.28 13.89 -7.21
N ASN A 76 -3.95 13.37 -6.18
CA ASN A 76 -3.64 13.64 -4.77
C ASN A 76 -2.67 12.61 -4.16
N TRP A 77 -2.27 11.58 -4.91
CA TRP A 77 -1.40 10.53 -4.39
C TRP A 77 0.01 11.08 -4.10
N LYS A 78 0.50 10.86 -2.88
CA LYS A 78 1.84 11.25 -2.44
C LYS A 78 2.69 10.03 -2.17
N GLU A 79 3.86 9.95 -2.78
CA GLU A 79 4.76 8.81 -2.56
C GLU A 79 5.31 8.85 -1.13
N LEU A 80 5.07 7.77 -0.38
CA LEU A 80 5.70 7.50 0.92
C LEU A 80 6.95 6.64 0.74
N VAL A 81 6.87 5.64 -0.14
CA VAL A 81 8.04 4.89 -0.62
C VAL A 81 8.08 5.03 -2.14
N PRO A 82 9.02 5.82 -2.69
CA PRO A 82 9.09 6.05 -4.13
C PRO A 82 9.53 4.78 -4.87
N HIS A 83 9.22 4.73 -6.15
CA HIS A 83 9.65 3.63 -7.02
C HIS A 83 11.18 3.54 -7.08
N ASN A 84 11.71 2.31 -7.00
CA ASN A 84 13.13 2.03 -7.19
C ASN A 84 13.33 0.77 -8.04
N HIS A 85 14.17 0.88 -9.08
CA HIS A 85 14.44 -0.21 -10.03
C HIS A 85 15.16 -1.43 -9.42
N LYS A 86 15.77 -1.29 -8.24
CA LYS A 86 16.47 -2.38 -7.53
C LYS A 86 15.65 -2.99 -6.39
N ILE A 87 14.55 -2.34 -6.01
CA ILE A 87 13.78 -2.70 -4.82
C ILE A 87 12.37 -3.05 -5.24
N HIS A 88 12.01 -4.32 -5.11
CA HIS A 88 10.64 -4.77 -5.35
C HIS A 88 9.83 -4.70 -4.06
N LEU A 89 8.89 -3.75 -3.98
CA LEU A 89 7.94 -3.64 -2.87
C LEU A 89 6.78 -4.60 -3.11
N TYR A 90 6.48 -5.48 -2.15
CA TYR A 90 5.44 -6.49 -2.35
C TYR A 90 4.32 -6.49 -1.30
N SER A 91 4.53 -5.93 -0.12
CA SER A 91 3.48 -5.83 0.90
C SER A 91 3.78 -4.74 1.94
N VAL A 92 2.77 -4.35 2.70
CA VAL A 92 2.91 -3.58 3.93
C VAL A 92 1.94 -4.08 5.00
N ASP A 93 2.33 -3.99 6.26
CA ASP A 93 1.43 -4.16 7.40
C ASP A 93 1.37 -2.86 8.21
N ILE A 94 0.16 -2.38 8.47
CA ILE A 94 -0.05 -1.10 9.16
C ILE A 94 -0.51 -1.32 10.59
N PHE A 95 0.25 -0.77 11.54
CA PHE A 95 -0.03 -0.82 12.97
C PHE A 95 -0.31 0.57 13.54
N LYS A 96 -0.61 0.65 14.83
CA LYS A 96 -0.93 1.91 15.50
C LYS A 96 0.20 2.93 15.37
N TYR A 97 1.45 2.50 15.57
CA TYR A 97 2.63 3.40 15.63
C TYR A 97 3.63 3.19 14.49
N HIS A 98 3.60 2.04 13.82
CA HIS A 98 4.55 1.75 12.75
C HIS A 98 3.89 1.12 11.52
N LEU A 99 4.59 1.21 10.41
CA LEU A 99 4.32 0.56 9.14
C LEU A 99 5.49 -0.39 8.85
N ALA A 100 5.21 -1.69 8.75
CA ALA A 100 6.18 -2.66 8.26
C ALA A 100 6.09 -2.70 6.73
N ILE A 101 7.22 -2.51 6.06
CA ILE A 101 7.33 -2.42 4.61
C ILE A 101 8.15 -3.63 4.15
N TYR A 102 7.53 -4.50 3.36
CA TYR A 102 8.16 -5.72 2.89
C TYR A 102 8.65 -5.55 1.46
N LYS A 103 9.96 -5.70 1.28
CA LYS A 103 10.63 -5.49 -0.01
C LYS A 103 11.62 -6.61 -0.31
N ARG A 104 11.99 -6.74 -1.58
CA ARG A 104 13.14 -7.53 -2.02
C ARG A 104 14.20 -6.63 -2.61
N ILE A 105 15.45 -6.82 -2.19
CA ILE A 105 16.63 -6.14 -2.71
C ILE A 105 17.55 -7.22 -3.26
N ASP A 106 17.86 -7.17 -4.55
CA ASP A 106 18.64 -8.21 -5.25
C ASP A 106 18.10 -9.65 -4.99
N GLY A 107 16.78 -9.77 -4.88
CA GLY A 107 16.07 -11.03 -4.62
C GLY A 107 15.96 -11.43 -3.14
N LEU A 108 16.77 -10.84 -2.25
CA LEU A 108 16.75 -11.12 -0.82
C LEU A 108 15.60 -10.40 -0.12
N LYS A 109 14.97 -11.06 0.85
CA LYS A 109 13.90 -10.45 1.66
C LYS A 109 14.49 -9.37 2.54
N ASN A 110 13.79 -8.26 2.65
CA ASN A 110 14.12 -7.17 3.55
C ASN A 110 12.84 -6.55 4.11
N ILE A 111 12.89 -6.10 5.36
CA ILE A 111 11.79 -5.41 6.02
C ILE A 111 12.29 -4.06 6.50
N SER A 112 11.57 -2.99 6.17
CA SER A 112 11.75 -1.69 6.81
C SER A 112 10.62 -1.40 7.78
N ILE A 113 10.94 -0.78 8.91
CA ILE A 113 9.96 -0.26 9.86
C ILE A 113 9.95 1.25 9.76
N TYR A 114 8.83 1.80 9.30
CA TYR A 114 8.54 3.24 9.27
C TYR A 114 7.75 3.63 10.52
N ASN A 115 8.24 4.61 11.28
CA ASN A 115 7.59 5.14 12.48
C ASN A 115 6.72 6.36 12.13
N PHE A 116 5.43 6.30 12.48
CA PHE A 116 4.50 7.39 12.20
C PHE A 116 4.71 8.65 13.06
N SER A 117 5.41 8.58 14.19
CA SER A 117 5.57 9.73 15.08
C SER A 117 6.66 10.70 14.64
N ASP A 118 7.75 10.18 14.09
CA ASP A 118 8.94 10.94 13.70
C ASP A 118 9.32 10.74 12.23
N GLU A 119 8.53 9.96 11.49
CA GLU A 119 8.72 9.62 10.08
C GLU A 119 10.05 8.91 9.78
N SER A 120 10.72 8.40 10.82
CA SER A 120 11.97 7.65 10.67
C SER A 120 11.71 6.27 10.06
N THR A 121 12.68 5.78 9.30
CA THR A 121 12.66 4.42 8.75
C THR A 121 13.98 3.73 9.10
N HIS A 122 13.90 2.48 9.54
CA HIS A 122 15.08 1.63 9.69
C HIS A 122 14.81 0.27 9.07
N ASP A 123 15.86 -0.34 8.51
CA ASP A 123 15.80 -1.71 8.00
C ASP A 123 16.04 -2.70 9.15
N ILE A 124 15.33 -3.83 9.12
CA ILE A 124 15.61 -4.98 9.96
C ILE A 124 16.71 -5.79 9.25
N SER A 125 17.87 -5.86 9.89
CA SER A 125 18.92 -6.78 9.47
C SER A 125 18.50 -8.21 9.82
N PHE A 126 18.57 -9.10 8.83
CA PHE A 126 18.52 -10.53 9.07
C PHE A 126 19.95 -11.04 9.04
N ASP A 127 20.42 -11.57 10.17
CA ASP A 127 21.62 -12.40 10.18
C ASP A 127 21.24 -13.73 9.54
N GLU A 128 21.39 -13.89 8.23
CA GLU A 128 21.27 -15.22 7.63
C GLU A 128 22.51 -15.54 6.79
N ASP A 129 23.36 -16.42 7.34
CA ASP A 129 23.96 -17.46 6.52
C ASP A 129 22.82 -18.36 6.02
N LEU A 130 22.35 -18.09 4.82
CA LEU A 130 21.44 -18.97 4.09
C LEU A 130 22.23 -20.21 3.64
N TYR A 131 21.89 -21.36 4.21
CA TYR A 131 22.36 -22.71 3.83
C TYR A 131 22.10 -23.04 2.35
#